data_AF-A0A7K7CK28-F1
#
_entry.id   AF-A0A7K7CK28-F1
#
_cell.length_a   1.000
_cell.length_b   1.000
_cell.length_c   1.000
_cell.angle_alpha   90.00
_cell.angle_beta   90.00
_cell.angle_gamma   90.00
#
_symmetry.space_group_name_H-M   'P 1'
#
loop_
_entity.id
_entity.type
_entity.pdbx_description
1 polymer ?
#
loop_
_entity_poly.entity_id
_entity_poly.type
_entity_poly.pdbx_seq_one_letter_code
_entity_poly.pdbx_strand_id
1 'polypeptide(L)'
;AANMENARLCLLCLVGSGFILLGTPEPVPEPTLSPPGQSREDTELVEVLQEVLDKLETREPPALEKRLSWVPWCEPGEPCAVRRGARIGKLCSCRRGTSCNLFILKCS
;
A
#
# COMPACT_ATOMS: atom_id res chain seq x y z
N ALA A 1 13.63 44.88 3.23
CA ALA A 1 14.08 43.58 3.72
C ALA A 1 13.27 42.43 3.08
N ALA A 2 13.17 42.36 1.74
CA ALA A 2 12.33 41.40 1.02
C ALA A 2 13.13 40.31 0.28
N ASN A 3 14.45 40.22 0.50
CA ASN A 3 15.33 39.29 -0.23
C ASN A 3 15.58 37.96 0.51
N MET A 4 15.40 37.91 1.83
CA MET A 4 15.78 36.74 2.63
C MET A 4 14.73 35.63 2.58
N GLU A 5 13.44 35.97 2.48
CA GLU A 5 12.35 34.98 2.38
C GLU A 5 12.32 34.33 1.00
N ASN A 6 12.54 35.10 -0.07
CA ASN A 6 12.67 34.57 -1.43
C ASN A 6 13.93 33.69 -1.57
N ALA A 7 15.05 34.08 -0.94
CA ALA A 7 16.25 33.26 -0.92
C ALA A 7 16.03 31.92 -0.20
N ARG A 8 15.27 31.93 0.91
CA ARG A 8 14.88 30.71 1.64
C ARG A 8 13.93 29.83 0.82
N LEU A 9 12.94 30.43 0.13
CA LEU A 9 12.07 29.69 -0.80
C LEU A 9 12.88 29.04 -1.92
N CYS A 10 13.81 29.76 -2.55
CA CYS A 10 14.66 29.22 -3.60
C CYS A 10 15.52 28.05 -3.10
N LEU A 11 16.09 28.17 -1.89
CA LEU A 11 16.86 27.08 -1.26
C LEU A 11 16.02 25.83 -1.03
N LEU A 12 14.79 26.01 -0.52
CA LEU A 12 13.86 24.89 -0.31
C LEU A 12 13.47 24.21 -1.63
N CYS A 13 13.23 24.99 -2.70
CA CYS A 13 12.92 24.46 -4.02
C CYS A 13 14.09 23.65 -4.62
N LEU A 14 15.33 24.12 -4.47
CA LEU A 14 16.51 23.43 -4.98
C LEU A 14 16.82 22.13 -4.23
N VAL A 15 16.59 22.09 -2.91
CA VAL A 15 16.78 20.87 -2.11
C VAL A 15 15.67 19.85 -2.40
N GLY A 16 14.42 20.31 -2.58
CA GLY A 16 13.28 19.44 -2.90
C GLY A 16 13.41 18.76 -4.27
N SER A 17 13.86 19.49 -5.29
CA SER A 17 14.05 18.92 -6.64
C SER A 17 15.20 17.91 -6.70
N GLY A 18 16.27 18.13 -5.92
CA GLY A 18 17.36 17.16 -5.77
C GLY A 18 16.92 15.85 -5.14
N PHE A 19 16.01 15.90 -4.16
CA PHE A 19 15.44 14.69 -3.52
C PHE A 19 14.53 13.90 -4.47
N ILE A 20 13.82 14.57 -5.37
CA ILE A 20 12.95 13.92 -6.37
C ILE A 20 13.81 13.18 -7.41
N LEU A 21 14.95 13.75 -7.81
CA LEU A 21 15.88 13.17 -8.78
C LEU A 21 16.74 12.03 -8.21
N LEU A 22 17.06 12.05 -6.91
CA LEU A 22 17.77 10.95 -6.24
C LEU A 22 16.85 9.78 -5.84
N GLY A 23 15.54 10.00 -5.91
CA GLY A 23 14.51 9.06 -5.48
C GLY A 23 13.93 8.18 -6.59
N THR A 24 14.46 8.22 -7.82
CA THR A 24 14.14 7.19 -8.80
C THR A 24 14.73 5.88 -8.27
N PRO A 25 13.92 4.86 -7.95
CA PRO A 25 14.43 3.51 -7.90
C PRO A 25 15.09 3.29 -9.25
N GLU A 26 16.37 2.94 -9.23
CA GLU A 26 17.03 2.27 -10.34
C GLU A 26 16.02 1.25 -10.90
N PRO A 27 15.67 1.29 -12.20
CA PRO A 27 14.90 0.21 -12.79
C PRO A 27 15.83 -0.99 -12.73
N VAL A 28 15.72 -1.74 -11.62
CA VAL A 28 16.40 -3.01 -11.39
C VAL A 28 16.29 -3.75 -12.72
N PRO A 29 17.40 -4.00 -13.42
CA PRO A 29 17.37 -4.87 -14.57
C PRO A 29 16.72 -6.14 -14.08
N GLU A 30 15.58 -6.51 -14.66
CA GLU A 30 14.98 -7.82 -14.44
C GLU A 30 16.13 -8.82 -14.47
N PRO A 31 16.36 -9.60 -13.39
CA PRO A 31 17.30 -10.68 -13.48
C PRO A 31 16.73 -11.58 -14.56
N THR A 32 17.37 -11.58 -15.73
CA THR A 32 17.30 -12.67 -16.69
C THR A 32 17.81 -13.88 -15.94
N LEU A 33 16.92 -14.50 -15.17
CA LEU A 33 17.15 -15.75 -14.47
C LEU A 33 17.06 -16.82 -15.55
N SER A 34 18.12 -16.98 -16.32
CA SER A 34 18.40 -18.24 -16.97
C SER A 34 18.68 -19.24 -15.85
N PRO A 35 17.87 -20.30 -15.65
CA PRO A 35 18.26 -21.36 -14.74
C PRO A 35 19.19 -22.32 -15.51
N PRO A 36 20.43 -22.52 -15.04
CA PRO A 36 21.24 -23.63 -15.49
C PRO A 36 20.77 -24.90 -14.75
N GLY A 37 20.37 -25.93 -15.50
CA GLY A 37 20.18 -27.29 -14.99
C GLY A 37 18.81 -27.55 -14.35
N GLN A 38 17.89 -28.07 -15.14
CA GLN A 38 16.61 -28.61 -14.66
C GLN A 38 16.84 -29.88 -13.82
N SER A 39 16.73 -29.76 -12.50
CA SER A 39 16.27 -30.88 -11.67
C SER A 39 14.73 -30.81 -11.59
N ARG A 40 14.05 -31.96 -11.61
CA ARG A 40 12.57 -32.02 -11.62
C ARG A 40 11.92 -31.39 -10.39
N GLU A 41 12.62 -31.37 -9.26
CA GLU A 41 12.13 -30.78 -8.01
C GLU A 41 12.08 -29.25 -8.08
N ASP A 42 13.06 -28.61 -8.73
CA ASP A 42 13.09 -27.14 -8.83
C ASP A 42 11.93 -26.61 -9.68
N THR A 43 11.50 -27.36 -10.70
CA THR A 43 10.34 -27.00 -11.53
C THR A 43 9.02 -27.12 -10.78
N GLU A 44 8.85 -28.13 -9.92
CA GLU A 44 7.63 -28.28 -9.11
C GLU A 44 7.52 -27.17 -8.06
N LEU A 45 8.64 -26.80 -7.43
CA LEU A 45 8.66 -25.72 -6.43
C LEU A 45 8.28 -24.36 -7.03
N VAL A 46 8.74 -24.08 -8.26
CA VAL A 46 8.40 -22.86 -8.99
C VAL A 46 6.91 -22.83 -9.36
N GLU A 47 6.34 -23.96 -9.77
CA GLU A 47 4.90 -24.08 -10.06
C GLU A 47 4.03 -23.82 -8.81
N VAL A 48 4.39 -24.41 -7.67
CA VAL A 48 3.67 -24.20 -6.41
C VAL A 48 3.73 -22.73 -5.97
N LEU A 49 4.90 -22.10 -6.14
CA LEU A 49 5.06 -20.70 -5.79
C LEU A 49 4.20 -19.80 -6.68
N GLN A 50 4.14 -20.09 -7.99
CA GLN A 50 3.31 -19.36 -8.93
C GLN A 50 1.81 -19.50 -8.61
N GLU A 51 1.35 -20.71 -8.27
CA GLU A 51 -0.05 -20.93 -7.85
C GLU A 51 -0.41 -20.14 -6.58
N VAL A 52 0.51 -20.02 -5.63
CA VAL A 52 0.31 -19.23 -4.40
C VAL A 52 0.27 -17.73 -4.70
N LEU A 53 1.13 -17.24 -5.60
CA LEU A 53 1.12 -15.84 -6.04
C LEU A 53 -0.20 -15.50 -6.76
N ASP A 54 -0.64 -16.34 -7.69
CA ASP A 54 -1.88 -16.13 -8.44
C ASP A 54 -3.10 -16.13 -7.50
N LYS A 55 -3.12 -17.00 -6.47
CA LYS A 55 -4.15 -16.99 -5.42
C LYS A 55 -4.11 -15.74 -4.55
N LEU A 56 -2.94 -15.16 -4.33
CA LEU A 56 -2.77 -13.91 -3.58
C LEU A 56 -3.12 -12.68 -4.45
N GLU A 57 -2.90 -12.73 -5.77
CA GLU A 57 -3.19 -11.65 -6.71
C GLU A 57 -4.69 -11.36 -6.86
N THR A 58 -5.55 -12.38 -6.67
CA THR A 58 -7.00 -12.16 -6.55
C THR A 58 -7.39 -11.25 -5.38
N ARG A 59 -6.45 -11.00 -4.44
CA ARG A 59 -6.54 -9.97 -3.40
C ARG A 59 -5.79 -8.71 -3.84
N GLU A 60 -6.07 -8.25 -5.05
CA GLU A 60 -5.41 -7.09 -5.69
C GLU A 60 -5.21 -5.98 -4.65
N PRO A 61 -3.95 -5.69 -4.26
CA PRO A 61 -3.69 -4.62 -3.35
C PRO A 61 -3.91 -3.32 -4.14
N PRO A 62 -4.68 -2.36 -3.61
CA PRO A 62 -5.16 -1.25 -4.40
C PRO A 62 -3.99 -0.41 -4.94
N ALA A 63 -4.24 0.22 -6.09
CA ALA A 63 -3.34 1.19 -6.71
C ALA A 63 -2.75 2.16 -5.66
N LEU A 64 -1.47 2.49 -5.81
CA LEU A 64 -0.62 3.14 -4.81
C LEU A 64 -1.29 4.32 -4.08
N GLU A 65 -2.07 5.15 -4.79
CA GLU A 65 -2.79 6.31 -4.25
C GLU A 65 -3.86 5.96 -3.20
N LYS A 66 -4.46 4.76 -3.28
CA LYS A 66 -5.49 4.30 -2.34
C LYS A 66 -4.90 3.64 -1.11
N ARG A 67 -3.60 3.33 -1.07
CA ARG A 67 -2.99 2.56 0.03
C ARG A 67 -3.06 3.26 1.38
N LEU A 68 -3.00 4.59 1.43
CA LEU A 68 -3.08 5.33 2.71
C LEU A 68 -4.47 5.22 3.37
N SER A 69 -5.53 4.97 2.61
CA SER A 69 -6.90 4.87 3.12
C SER A 69 -7.51 3.47 2.96
N TRP A 70 -6.72 2.52 2.45
CA TRP A 70 -7.18 1.16 2.25
C TRP A 70 -7.20 0.40 3.57
N VAL A 71 -8.30 -0.30 3.76
CA VAL A 71 -8.54 -1.20 4.89
C VAL A 71 -9.24 -2.45 4.37
N PRO A 72 -9.04 -3.62 5.00
CA PRO A 72 -9.71 -4.85 4.62
C PRO A 72 -11.23 -4.76 4.75
N TRP A 73 -11.97 -5.75 4.25
CA TRP A 73 -13.41 -5.86 4.48
C TRP A 73 -13.71 -6.31 5.90
N CYS A 74 -14.86 -5.87 6.44
CA CYS A 74 -15.25 -6.28 7.78
C CYS A 74 -15.80 -7.72 7.82
N GLU A 75 -15.37 -8.48 8.81
CA GLU A 75 -15.97 -9.73 9.24
C GLU A 75 -17.29 -9.50 9.99
N PRO A 76 -18.24 -10.46 9.94
CA PRO A 76 -19.52 -10.32 10.63
C PRO A 76 -19.35 -10.12 12.14
N GLY A 77 -19.92 -9.03 12.68
CA GLY A 77 -19.95 -8.76 14.12
C GLY A 77 -18.70 -8.09 14.69
N GLU A 78 -17.65 -7.87 13.89
CA GLU A 78 -16.45 -7.17 14.31
C GLU A 78 -16.61 -5.64 14.31
N PRO A 79 -15.77 -4.90 15.05
CA PRO A 79 -15.83 -3.44 15.04
C PRO A 79 -15.24 -2.86 13.75
N CYS A 80 -16.00 -2.01 13.07
CA CYS A 80 -15.58 -1.32 11.84
C CYS A 80 -14.70 -0.08 12.10
N ALA A 81 -14.72 0.44 13.31
CA ALA A 81 -13.93 1.60 13.73
C ALA A 81 -13.53 1.50 15.21
N VAL A 82 -12.53 2.28 15.61
CA VAL A 82 -12.11 2.44 17.00
C VAL A 82 -12.19 3.91 17.41
N ARG A 83 -12.62 4.18 18.63
CA ARG A 83 -12.68 5.53 19.20
C ARG A 83 -11.54 5.73 20.20
N ARG A 84 -10.79 6.82 20.02
CA ARG A 84 -9.75 7.28 20.95
C ARG A 84 -10.02 8.75 21.26
N GLY A 85 -10.72 9.02 22.37
CA GLY A 85 -11.20 10.35 22.73
C GLY A 85 -12.21 10.89 21.72
N ALA A 86 -11.90 12.05 21.12
CA ALA A 86 -12.71 12.67 20.06
C ALA A 86 -12.40 12.12 18.65
N ARG A 87 -11.33 11.31 18.50
CA ARG A 87 -10.90 10.78 17.20
C ARG A 87 -11.50 9.39 16.94
N ILE A 88 -11.81 9.12 15.68
CA ILE A 88 -12.33 7.84 15.20
C ILE A 88 -11.41 7.34 14.08
N GLY A 89 -10.90 6.12 14.22
CA GLY A 89 -10.09 5.44 13.21
C GLY A 89 -10.87 4.29 12.56
N LYS A 90 -10.83 4.19 11.23
CA LYS A 90 -11.45 3.10 10.47
C LYS A 90 -10.55 1.86 10.51
N LEU A 91 -11.13 0.69 10.78
CA LEU A 91 -10.40 -0.60 10.83
C LEU A 91 -10.63 -1.44 9.58
N CYS A 92 -11.86 -1.44 9.07
CA CYS A 92 -12.28 -2.22 7.91
C CYS A 92 -13.41 -1.50 7.15
N SER A 93 -13.72 -1.95 5.93
CA SER A 93 -14.84 -1.45 5.12
C SER A 93 -16.05 -2.36 5.28
N CYS A 94 -17.20 -1.78 5.62
CA CYS A 94 -18.47 -2.51 5.67
C CYS A 94 -18.92 -2.92 4.26
N ARG A 95 -19.62 -4.06 4.14
CA ARG A 95 -20.11 -4.55 2.84
C ARG A 95 -21.15 -3.61 2.25
N ARG A 96 -21.34 -3.67 0.93
CA ARG A 96 -22.37 -2.88 0.22
C ARG A 96 -23.74 -3.04 0.88
N GLY A 97 -24.40 -1.93 1.16
CA GLY A 97 -25.70 -1.89 1.84
C GLY A 97 -25.64 -1.73 3.36
N THR A 98 -24.43 -1.76 3.96
CA THR A 98 -24.22 -1.48 5.39
C THR A 98 -23.22 -0.34 5.57
N SER A 99 -23.33 0.39 6.68
CA SER A 99 -22.42 1.49 7.02
C SER A 99 -21.84 1.31 8.42
N CYS A 100 -20.68 1.91 8.68
CA CYS A 100 -20.09 1.85 10.01
C CYS A 100 -20.85 2.80 10.96
N ASN A 101 -21.60 2.24 11.91
CA ASN A 101 -22.24 3.03 12.95
C ASN A 101 -21.19 3.51 13.95
N LEU A 102 -20.96 4.83 14.01
CA LEU A 102 -19.89 5.41 14.84
C LEU A 102 -20.18 5.42 16.35
N PHE A 103 -21.42 5.11 16.76
CA PHE A 103 -21.78 4.97 18.18
C PHE A 103 -21.55 3.54 18.67
N ILE A 104 -21.95 2.54 17.88
CA ILE A 104 -21.82 1.12 18.21
C ILE A 104 -20.47 0.55 17.73
N LEU A 105 -19.80 1.27 16.82
CA LEU A 105 -18.56 0.90 16.15
C LEU A 105 -18.67 -0.38 15.32
N LYS A 106 -19.87 -0.74 14.85
CA LYS A 106 -20.14 -1.94 14.07
C LYS A 106 -20.84 -1.60 12.74
N CYS A 107 -20.76 -2.50 11.77
CA CYS A 107 -21.51 -2.36 10.52
C CYS A 107 -23.00 -2.62 10.77
N SER A 108 -23.85 -1.66 10.37
CA SER A 108 -25.31 -1.75 10.40
C SER A 108 -25.92 -1.06 9.18
#